data_AF-A0A7W8S4T5-F1
#
_entry.id   AF-A0A7W8S4T5-F1
#
_cell.length_a   1.000
_cell.length_b   1.000
_cell.length_c   1.000
_cell.angle_alpha   90.00
_cell.angle_beta   90.00
_cell.angle_gamma   90.00
#
_symmetry.space_group_name_H-M   'P 1'
#
loop_
_entity.id
_entity.type
_entity.pdbx_description
1 polymer ?
#
loop_
_entity_poly.entity_id
_entity_poly.type
_entity_poly.pdbx_seq_one_letter_code
_entity_poly.pdbx_strand_id
1 'polypeptide(L)'
;MGSSRVPGLLYTAAAVTAVAALAARGAGRPGSHRERRESGPQHHERRASVTFPTCAARSHQRAPARVHASEPTAEVEAHVEAARTFNHSSALLALSVLADSAMEHYRGSFDNPAMFTPLVSASLSLAAGLHGGADRRGQTHRARRAIYLSAAATGIAGTGFHFYNVMKRPGGWSWNNLFHAAPLGAPIALLLSGALGAVAERLRDEPADDPQLLGMPAGQALGLLVAAGLVGTVGEAALLHFRGAFQHRAMYAPVSIPPITAALLAHAALSAPRERWYTRLWLHITTVLGFVGAGFHARGIARRQGGWRNWSQNLFDGPPLPAPPSFSALALAGLAALRLRETEK
;
A
#
# COMPACT_ATOMS: atom_id res chain seq x y z
N MET A 1 40.65 -7.85 -14.18
CA MET A 1 39.37 -7.65 -14.89
C MET A 1 38.89 -9.02 -15.36
N GLY A 2 37.91 -9.62 -14.68
CA GLY A 2 37.49 -11.01 -14.89
C GLY A 2 36.12 -11.13 -15.54
N SER A 3 36.04 -11.96 -16.58
CA SER A 3 34.88 -12.24 -17.45
C SER A 3 33.84 -13.14 -16.78
N SER A 4 33.08 -12.60 -15.81
CA SER A 4 31.95 -13.32 -15.18
C SER A 4 30.67 -12.49 -15.06
N ARG A 5 30.57 -11.35 -15.78
CA ARG A 5 29.45 -10.38 -15.67
C ARG A 5 28.28 -10.58 -16.63
N VAL A 6 28.19 -11.71 -17.34
CA VAL A 6 27.18 -11.92 -18.39
C VAL A 6 25.95 -12.73 -17.96
N PRO A 7 26.00 -13.69 -17.01
CA PRO A 7 24.81 -14.50 -16.69
C PRO A 7 23.69 -13.68 -16.00
N GLY A 8 24.02 -12.77 -15.08
CA GLY A 8 23.02 -12.06 -14.26
C GLY A 8 22.12 -11.07 -15.02
N LEU A 9 22.61 -10.51 -16.13
CA LEU A 9 21.88 -9.57 -16.99
C LEU A 9 20.79 -10.26 -17.81
N LEU A 10 21.02 -11.51 -18.23
CA LEU A 10 20.03 -12.28 -18.99
C LEU A 10 18.87 -12.76 -18.11
N TYR A 11 19.13 -13.11 -16.84
CA TYR A 11 18.06 -13.56 -15.93
C TYR A 11 17.15 -12.44 -15.45
N THR A 12 17.67 -11.23 -15.25
CA THR A 12 16.89 -10.07 -14.76
C THR A 12 16.07 -9.41 -15.87
N ALA A 13 16.63 -9.24 -17.07
CA ALA A 13 15.88 -8.74 -18.22
C ALA A 13 14.81 -9.74 -18.68
N ALA A 14 15.11 -11.05 -18.67
CA ALA A 14 14.14 -12.09 -19.02
C ALA A 14 12.97 -12.16 -18.02
N ALA A 15 13.22 -11.99 -16.72
CA ALA A 15 12.15 -12.00 -15.71
C ALA A 15 11.19 -10.80 -15.86
N VAL A 16 11.72 -9.60 -16.08
CA VAL A 16 10.90 -8.38 -16.27
C VAL A 16 10.11 -8.44 -17.58
N THR A 17 10.75 -8.93 -18.66
CA THR A 17 10.10 -9.05 -19.98
C THR A 17 9.07 -10.18 -20.01
N ALA A 18 9.32 -11.30 -19.33
CA ALA A 18 8.36 -12.41 -19.22
C ALA A 18 7.10 -12.00 -18.44
N VAL A 19 7.24 -11.25 -17.34
CA VAL A 19 6.09 -10.74 -16.57
C VAL A 19 5.26 -9.75 -17.41
N ALA A 20 5.91 -8.87 -18.19
CA ALA A 20 5.22 -7.95 -19.09
C ALA A 20 4.50 -8.68 -20.26
N ALA A 21 5.12 -9.72 -20.82
CA ALA A 21 4.54 -10.49 -21.93
C ALA A 21 3.38 -11.40 -21.51
N LEU A 22 3.43 -11.99 -20.31
CA LEU A 22 2.32 -12.75 -19.73
C LEU A 22 1.11 -11.84 -19.39
N ALA A 23 1.36 -10.61 -18.96
CA ALA A 23 0.31 -9.63 -18.73
C ALA A 23 -0.40 -9.19 -20.02
N ALA A 24 0.32 -9.11 -21.15
CA ALA A 24 -0.24 -8.75 -22.45
C ALA A 24 -1.06 -9.88 -23.11
N ARG A 25 -0.72 -11.15 -22.87
CA ARG A 25 -1.43 -12.31 -23.47
C ARG A 25 -2.77 -12.66 -22.81
N GLY A 26 -3.06 -12.12 -21.62
CA GLY A 26 -4.33 -12.34 -20.92
C GLY A 26 -5.49 -11.43 -21.38
N ALA A 27 -5.26 -10.54 -22.35
CA ALA A 27 -6.23 -9.58 -22.86
C ALA A 27 -6.70 -9.96 -24.29
N GLY A 28 -7.84 -10.65 -24.39
CA GLY A 28 -8.57 -10.97 -25.63
C GLY A 28 -8.98 -12.45 -25.65
N ARG A 29 -10.26 -12.85 -25.73
CA ARG A 29 -11.43 -12.31 -26.46
C ARG A 29 -12.73 -12.53 -25.67
N PRO A 30 -13.76 -11.67 -25.81
CA PRO A 30 -15.11 -11.97 -25.31
C PRO A 30 -15.81 -13.00 -26.22
N GLY A 31 -16.25 -14.12 -25.64
CA GLY A 31 -17.08 -15.11 -26.33
C GLY A 31 -18.51 -14.59 -26.49
N SER A 32 -19.03 -14.70 -27.72
CA SER A 32 -20.42 -14.37 -28.07
C SER A 32 -21.39 -15.37 -27.43
N HIS A 33 -22.19 -14.92 -26.46
CA HIS A 33 -23.35 -15.68 -25.99
C HIS A 33 -24.47 -15.60 -27.04
N ARG A 34 -24.81 -16.77 -27.60
CA ARG A 34 -25.96 -16.98 -28.49
C ARG A 34 -27.14 -17.38 -27.60
N GLU A 35 -28.15 -16.52 -27.50
CA GLU A 35 -29.42 -16.81 -26.83
C GLU A 35 -30.13 -17.98 -27.51
N ARG A 36 -30.45 -19.00 -26.72
CA ARG A 36 -31.29 -20.13 -27.11
C ARG A 36 -32.73 -19.77 -26.75
N ARG A 37 -33.54 -19.47 -27.76
CA ARG A 37 -35.01 -19.42 -27.64
C ARG A 37 -35.53 -20.82 -27.30
N GLU A 38 -36.19 -20.96 -26.17
CA GLU A 38 -37.06 -22.11 -25.89
C GLU A 38 -38.52 -21.69 -26.08
N SER A 39 -39.16 -22.34 -27.04
CA SER A 39 -40.57 -22.24 -27.38
C SER A 39 -41.35 -23.30 -26.61
N GLY A 40 -42.19 -22.88 -25.66
CA GLY A 40 -43.19 -23.71 -25.00
C GLY A 40 -44.57 -23.59 -25.66
N PRO A 41 -45.35 -24.68 -25.77
CA PRO A 41 -46.59 -24.70 -26.56
C PRO A 41 -47.80 -24.11 -25.84
N GLN A 42 -48.69 -23.55 -26.66
CA GLN A 42 -49.98 -22.97 -26.31
C GLN A 42 -51.00 -24.07 -25.97
N HIS A 43 -51.67 -23.96 -24.82
CA HIS A 43 -52.96 -24.59 -24.55
C HIS A 43 -53.90 -23.52 -23.97
N HIS A 44 -54.82 -23.03 -24.80
CA HIS A 44 -55.94 -22.20 -24.37
C HIS A 44 -57.19 -23.08 -24.24
N GLU A 45 -57.54 -23.40 -23.01
CA GLU A 45 -58.86 -23.94 -22.66
C GLU A 45 -59.90 -22.82 -22.56
N ARG A 46 -61.05 -23.06 -23.19
CA ARG A 46 -62.29 -22.30 -23.02
C ARG A 46 -62.84 -22.55 -21.61
N ARG A 47 -63.18 -21.49 -20.87
CA ARG A 47 -64.31 -21.56 -19.94
C ARG A 47 -64.97 -20.22 -19.68
N ALA A 48 -66.30 -20.31 -19.59
CA ALA A 48 -67.28 -19.25 -19.58
C ALA A 48 -67.19 -18.31 -18.37
N SER A 49 -67.41 -17.04 -18.65
CA SER A 49 -67.71 -15.97 -17.69
C SER A 49 -69.12 -16.15 -17.12
N VAL A 50 -69.23 -16.34 -15.81
CA VAL A 50 -70.46 -16.13 -15.05
C VAL A 50 -70.16 -15.11 -13.96
N THR A 51 -70.88 -13.99 -14.03
CA THR A 51 -70.81 -12.84 -13.14
C THR A 51 -71.72 -13.07 -11.94
N PHE A 52 -71.21 -12.86 -10.72
CA PHE A 52 -72.06 -12.63 -9.54
C PHE A 52 -71.46 -11.52 -8.65
N PRO A 53 -72.30 -10.66 -8.05
CA PRO A 53 -71.86 -9.42 -7.42
C PRO A 53 -71.35 -9.61 -5.97
N THR A 54 -70.27 -8.88 -5.72
CA THR A 54 -69.78 -8.26 -4.48
C THR A 54 -70.56 -8.46 -3.18
N CYS A 55 -69.87 -9.04 -2.19
CA CYS A 55 -70.11 -8.78 -0.76
C CYS A 55 -68.79 -8.29 -0.14
N ALA A 56 -68.80 -7.06 0.37
CA ALA A 56 -67.63 -6.37 0.90
C ALA A 56 -67.26 -6.91 2.29
N ALA A 57 -66.08 -7.54 2.39
CA ALA A 57 -65.44 -7.89 3.65
C ALA A 57 -64.12 -7.13 3.81
N ARG A 58 -63.95 -6.53 4.99
CA ARG A 58 -62.86 -5.64 5.40
C ARG A 58 -61.47 -6.26 5.19
N SER A 59 -60.52 -5.47 4.68
CA SER A 59 -59.10 -5.67 4.98
C SER A 59 -58.41 -4.33 5.23
N HIS A 60 -57.84 -4.20 6.42
CA HIS A 60 -56.93 -3.11 6.76
C HIS A 60 -55.69 -3.25 5.88
N GLN A 61 -55.53 -2.35 4.91
CA GLN A 61 -54.27 -2.20 4.18
C GLN A 61 -53.21 -1.68 5.15
N ARG A 62 -52.41 -2.60 5.70
CA ARG A 62 -51.10 -2.27 6.25
C ARG A 62 -50.24 -1.81 5.08
N ALA A 63 -49.85 -0.54 5.08
CA ALA A 63 -48.87 -0.01 4.14
C ALA A 63 -47.61 -0.90 4.19
N PRO A 64 -47.07 -1.34 3.04
CA PRO A 64 -45.81 -2.06 3.05
C PRO A 64 -44.72 -1.12 3.58
N ALA A 65 -44.03 -1.57 4.63
CA ALA A 65 -42.84 -0.91 5.12
C ALA A 65 -41.87 -0.71 3.95
N ARG A 66 -41.44 0.53 3.73
CA ARG A 66 -40.37 0.84 2.79
C ARG A 66 -39.11 0.10 3.27
N VAL A 67 -38.80 -1.01 2.63
CA VAL A 67 -37.47 -1.62 2.73
C VAL A 67 -36.51 -0.66 2.03
N HIS A 68 -35.63 -0.04 2.79
CA HIS A 68 -34.57 0.84 2.28
C HIS A 68 -33.58 0.01 1.44
N ALA A 69 -33.82 -0.09 0.13
CA ALA A 69 -32.95 -0.76 -0.82
C ALA A 69 -31.78 0.14 -1.29
N SER A 70 -31.14 0.86 -0.37
CA SER A 70 -30.11 1.88 -0.67
C SER A 70 -28.67 1.49 -0.30
N GLU A 71 -28.42 0.30 0.23
CA GLU A 71 -27.11 -0.09 0.81
C GLU A 71 -26.02 -0.59 -0.18
N PRO A 72 -26.32 -1.30 -1.30
CA PRO A 72 -25.27 -1.94 -2.11
C PRO A 72 -24.30 -0.98 -2.81
N THR A 73 -24.74 0.24 -3.11
CA THR A 73 -23.92 1.23 -3.84
C THR A 73 -22.95 1.95 -2.92
N ALA A 74 -23.38 2.31 -1.71
CA ALA A 74 -22.56 2.98 -0.72
C ALA A 74 -21.41 2.10 -0.20
N GLU A 75 -21.64 0.81 -0.02
CA GLU A 75 -20.62 -0.16 0.43
C GLU A 75 -19.54 -0.38 -0.64
N VAL A 76 -19.94 -0.55 -1.90
CA VAL A 76 -19.02 -0.67 -3.03
C VAL A 76 -18.18 0.61 -3.19
N GLU A 77 -18.76 1.79 -2.96
CA GLU A 77 -18.03 3.06 -2.97
C GLU A 77 -17.00 3.15 -1.84
N ALA A 78 -17.35 2.77 -0.61
CA ALA A 78 -16.44 2.77 0.54
C ALA A 78 -15.25 1.83 0.33
N HIS A 79 -15.49 0.66 -0.25
CA HIS A 79 -14.47 -0.34 -0.55
C HIS A 79 -13.47 0.13 -1.62
N VAL A 80 -13.98 0.74 -2.69
CA VAL A 80 -13.15 1.36 -3.73
C VAL A 80 -12.37 2.56 -3.14
N GLU A 81 -12.94 3.32 -2.22
CA GLU A 81 -12.24 4.40 -1.52
C GLU A 81 -11.08 3.86 -0.66
N ALA A 82 -11.28 2.75 0.05
CA ALA A 82 -10.21 2.08 0.80
C ALA A 82 -9.08 1.64 -0.15
N ALA A 83 -9.42 0.97 -1.26
CA ALA A 83 -8.44 0.59 -2.28
C ALA A 83 -7.67 1.79 -2.85
N ARG A 84 -8.34 2.92 -3.11
CA ARG A 84 -7.69 4.15 -3.59
C ARG A 84 -6.75 4.73 -2.53
N THR A 85 -7.11 4.68 -1.25
CA THR A 85 -6.26 5.16 -0.16
C THR A 85 -5.00 4.29 0.01
N PHE A 86 -5.11 2.97 -0.13
CA PHE A 86 -3.94 2.09 -0.17
C PHE A 86 -3.05 2.35 -1.40
N ASN A 87 -3.63 2.63 -2.56
CA ASN A 87 -2.87 3.04 -3.75
C ASN A 87 -2.09 4.35 -3.53
N HIS A 88 -2.70 5.37 -2.89
CA HIS A 88 -1.99 6.60 -2.53
C HIS A 88 -0.86 6.36 -1.53
N SER A 89 -1.10 5.49 -0.54
CA SER A 89 -0.09 5.11 0.45
C SER A 89 1.08 4.37 -0.20
N SER A 90 0.79 3.44 -1.12
CA SER A 90 1.78 2.76 -1.95
C SER A 90 2.59 3.75 -2.78
N ALA A 91 1.93 4.70 -3.48
CA ALA A 91 2.62 5.75 -4.23
C ALA A 91 3.54 6.60 -3.36
N LEU A 92 3.11 6.99 -2.16
CA LEU A 92 3.93 7.81 -1.27
C LEU A 92 5.15 7.03 -0.74
N LEU A 93 5.01 5.75 -0.38
CA LEU A 93 6.15 4.89 -0.06
C LEU A 93 7.09 4.72 -1.26
N ALA A 94 6.53 4.43 -2.45
CA ALA A 94 7.30 4.29 -3.68
C ALA A 94 8.11 5.55 -4.00
N LEU A 95 7.53 6.74 -3.81
CA LEU A 95 8.22 8.01 -3.99
C LEU A 95 9.37 8.18 -2.98
N SER A 96 9.11 7.94 -1.69
CA SER A 96 10.16 7.98 -0.65
C SER A 96 11.31 7.05 -0.99
N VAL A 97 11.00 5.78 -1.32
CA VAL A 97 11.98 4.76 -1.66
C VAL A 97 12.73 5.09 -2.94
N LEU A 98 12.04 5.59 -3.97
CA LEU A 98 12.67 5.97 -5.23
C LEU A 98 13.73 7.05 -5.00
N ALA A 99 13.38 8.09 -4.24
CA ALA A 99 14.31 9.17 -3.92
C ALA A 99 15.47 8.69 -3.04
N ASP A 100 15.19 7.93 -1.98
CA ASP A 100 16.21 7.39 -1.07
C ASP A 100 17.16 6.42 -1.78
N SER A 101 16.61 5.45 -2.52
CA SER A 101 17.38 4.46 -3.28
C SER A 101 18.20 5.12 -4.38
N ALA A 102 17.67 6.12 -5.09
CA ALA A 102 18.43 6.84 -6.11
C ALA A 102 19.65 7.52 -5.50
N MET A 103 19.51 8.16 -4.33
CA MET A 103 20.62 8.80 -3.62
C MET A 103 21.63 7.77 -3.10
N GLU A 104 21.18 6.77 -2.34
CA GLU A 104 22.11 5.81 -1.72
C GLU A 104 22.79 4.91 -2.76
N HIS A 105 22.10 4.57 -3.84
CA HIS A 105 22.72 3.79 -4.91
C HIS A 105 23.66 4.63 -5.79
N TYR A 106 23.38 5.93 -5.95
CA TYR A 106 24.33 6.87 -6.55
C TYR A 106 25.58 7.04 -5.69
N ARG A 107 25.45 7.12 -4.35
CA ARG A 107 26.58 7.13 -3.43
C ARG A 107 27.43 5.85 -3.56
N GLY A 108 26.79 4.71 -3.82
CA GLY A 108 27.45 3.45 -4.14
C GLY A 108 27.91 3.31 -5.60
N SER A 109 27.85 4.38 -6.40
CA SER A 109 28.24 4.44 -7.82
C SER A 109 27.54 3.41 -8.72
N PHE A 110 26.42 2.82 -8.28
CA PHE A 110 25.77 1.69 -8.95
C PHE A 110 26.76 0.55 -9.29
N ASP A 111 27.73 0.26 -8.41
CA ASP A 111 28.78 -0.75 -8.67
C ASP A 111 28.21 -2.13 -9.03
N ASN A 112 27.06 -2.49 -8.45
CA ASN A 112 26.27 -3.64 -8.85
C ASN A 112 25.09 -3.21 -9.76
N PRO A 113 24.97 -3.73 -11.00
CA PRO A 113 23.83 -3.43 -11.88
C PRO A 113 22.45 -3.73 -11.27
N ALA A 114 22.36 -4.66 -10.31
CA ALA A 114 21.11 -4.93 -9.59
C ALA A 114 20.59 -3.72 -8.79
N MET A 115 21.42 -2.71 -8.55
CA MET A 115 21.05 -1.46 -7.88
C MET A 115 20.05 -0.62 -8.71
N PHE A 116 19.92 -0.86 -10.02
CA PHE A 116 18.89 -0.21 -10.84
C PHE A 116 17.49 -0.82 -10.66
N THR A 117 17.41 -2.08 -10.23
CA THR A 117 16.13 -2.80 -10.06
C THR A 117 15.15 -2.07 -9.15
N PRO A 118 15.51 -1.63 -7.93
CA PRO A 118 14.57 -0.91 -7.07
C PRO A 118 14.15 0.45 -7.64
N LEU A 119 14.98 1.14 -8.45
CA LEU A 119 14.58 2.41 -9.07
C LEU A 119 13.49 2.19 -10.12
N VAL A 120 13.66 1.19 -10.99
CA VAL A 120 12.65 0.82 -11.99
C VAL A 120 11.37 0.37 -11.28
N SER A 121 11.51 -0.51 -10.29
CA SER A 121 10.39 -1.06 -9.55
C SER A 121 9.60 0.00 -8.77
N ALA A 122 10.29 0.90 -8.06
CA ALA A 122 9.66 2.00 -7.33
C ALA A 122 9.01 3.01 -8.29
N SER A 123 9.62 3.31 -9.43
CA SER A 123 9.02 4.19 -10.45
C SER A 123 7.71 3.62 -11.01
N LEU A 124 7.69 2.32 -11.33
CA LEU A 124 6.48 1.63 -11.78
C LEU A 124 5.43 1.57 -10.66
N SER A 125 5.83 1.28 -9.42
CA SER A 125 4.92 1.25 -8.26
C SER A 125 4.32 2.63 -7.99
N LEU A 126 5.10 3.71 -8.14
CA LEU A 126 4.62 5.08 -8.03
C LEU A 126 3.58 5.39 -9.11
N ALA A 127 3.88 5.07 -10.37
CA ALA A 127 2.95 5.28 -11.48
C ALA A 127 1.65 4.46 -11.31
N ALA A 128 1.77 3.20 -10.89
CA ALA A 128 0.64 2.33 -10.57
C ALA A 128 -0.21 2.89 -9.41
N GLY A 129 0.44 3.41 -8.36
CA GLY A 129 -0.22 4.02 -7.20
C GLY A 129 -0.98 5.29 -7.54
N LEU A 130 -0.38 6.18 -8.32
CA LEU A 130 -1.05 7.39 -8.80
C LEU A 130 -2.23 7.04 -9.71
N HIS A 131 -2.04 6.10 -10.64
CA HIS A 131 -3.11 5.65 -11.53
C HIS A 131 -4.25 4.97 -10.76
N GLY A 132 -3.93 4.04 -9.85
CA GLY A 132 -4.91 3.33 -9.03
C GLY A 132 -5.63 4.24 -8.04
N GLY A 133 -4.96 5.26 -7.49
CA GLY A 133 -5.56 6.26 -6.61
C GLY A 133 -6.61 7.14 -7.32
N ALA A 134 -6.44 7.37 -8.62
CA ALA A 134 -7.42 8.05 -9.47
C ALA A 134 -8.51 7.11 -10.04
N ASP A 135 -8.25 5.79 -10.05
CA ASP A 135 -9.14 4.79 -10.64
C ASP A 135 -10.32 4.43 -9.73
N ARG A 136 -11.53 4.75 -10.18
CA ARG A 136 -12.80 4.45 -9.50
C ARG A 136 -13.41 3.10 -9.89
N ARG A 137 -12.79 2.34 -10.79
CA ARG A 137 -13.31 1.02 -11.19
C ARG A 137 -13.20 0.03 -10.03
N GLY A 138 -14.26 -0.72 -9.78
CA GLY A 138 -14.28 -1.78 -8.77
C GLY A 138 -13.73 -3.13 -9.26
N GLN A 139 -12.78 -3.15 -10.20
CA GLN A 139 -12.17 -4.40 -10.68
C GLN A 139 -10.66 -4.27 -10.63
N THR A 140 -9.96 -5.38 -10.35
CA THR A 140 -8.49 -5.45 -10.41
C THR A 140 -7.97 -5.04 -11.79
N HIS A 141 -6.94 -4.19 -11.79
CA HIS A 141 -6.13 -3.95 -12.97
C HIS A 141 -4.91 -4.86 -12.97
N ARG A 142 -4.91 -5.87 -13.85
CA ARG A 142 -3.87 -6.92 -13.91
C ARG A 142 -2.44 -6.36 -14.00
N ALA A 143 -2.22 -5.33 -14.79
CA ALA A 143 -0.88 -4.71 -14.91
C ALA A 143 -0.43 -4.03 -13.61
N ARG A 144 -1.31 -3.30 -12.89
CA ARG A 144 -0.97 -2.68 -11.60
C ARG A 144 -0.65 -3.76 -10.58
N ARG A 145 -1.48 -4.80 -10.50
CA ARG A 145 -1.24 -5.94 -9.63
C ARG A 145 0.12 -6.60 -9.90
N ALA A 146 0.47 -6.83 -11.17
CA ALA A 146 1.77 -7.37 -11.54
C ALA A 146 2.92 -6.46 -11.09
N ILE A 147 2.83 -5.14 -11.34
CA ILE A 147 3.81 -4.15 -10.90
C ILE A 147 4.03 -4.21 -9.38
N TYR A 148 2.94 -4.24 -8.62
CA TYR A 148 2.99 -4.27 -7.16
C TYR A 148 3.60 -5.57 -6.62
N LEU A 149 3.25 -6.72 -7.20
CA LEU A 149 3.86 -8.00 -6.83
C LEU A 149 5.36 -8.01 -7.18
N SER A 150 5.76 -7.44 -8.31
CA SER A 150 7.17 -7.27 -8.67
C SER A 150 7.90 -6.33 -7.71
N ALA A 151 7.25 -5.26 -7.24
CA ALA A 151 7.81 -4.37 -6.21
C ALA A 151 7.98 -5.07 -4.87
N ALA A 152 6.98 -5.83 -4.43
CA ALA A 152 7.07 -6.65 -3.23
C ALA A 152 8.25 -7.65 -3.32
N ALA A 153 8.35 -8.38 -4.44
CA ALA A 153 9.45 -9.32 -4.67
C ALA A 153 10.83 -8.63 -4.70
N THR A 154 10.92 -7.45 -5.33
CA THR A 154 12.15 -6.64 -5.36
C THR A 154 12.54 -6.18 -3.96
N GLY A 155 11.56 -5.76 -3.14
CA GLY A 155 11.79 -5.38 -1.74
C GLY A 155 12.29 -6.55 -0.88
N ILE A 156 11.72 -7.75 -1.04
CA ILE A 156 12.19 -8.97 -0.36
C ILE A 156 13.65 -9.28 -0.75
N ALA A 157 13.93 -9.34 -2.05
CA ALA A 157 15.27 -9.61 -2.55
C ALA A 157 16.27 -8.54 -2.07
N GLY A 158 15.90 -7.27 -2.17
CA GLY A 158 16.71 -6.14 -1.69
C GLY A 158 16.99 -6.20 -0.20
N THR A 159 16.01 -6.61 0.61
CA THR A 159 16.18 -6.77 2.08
C THR A 159 17.22 -7.86 2.36
N GLY A 160 17.15 -9.00 1.68
CA GLY A 160 18.15 -10.06 1.77
C GLY A 160 19.55 -9.60 1.35
N PHE A 161 19.65 -8.87 0.22
CA PHE A 161 20.92 -8.31 -0.23
C PHE A 161 21.51 -7.30 0.75
N HIS A 162 20.70 -6.39 1.28
CA HIS A 162 21.17 -5.36 2.22
C HIS A 162 21.58 -5.99 3.54
N PHE A 163 20.80 -6.93 4.06
CA PHE A 163 21.14 -7.72 5.24
C PHE A 163 22.48 -8.46 5.08
N TYR A 164 22.65 -9.18 3.97
CA TYR A 164 23.91 -9.87 3.68
C TYR A 164 25.09 -8.88 3.59
N ASN A 165 24.88 -7.72 2.96
CA ASN A 165 25.91 -6.69 2.85
C ASN A 165 26.31 -6.07 4.21
N VAL A 166 25.37 -5.92 5.15
CA VAL A 166 25.68 -5.51 6.53
C VAL A 166 26.52 -6.58 7.21
N MET A 167 26.08 -7.85 7.12
CA MET A 167 26.72 -8.97 7.82
C MET A 167 28.09 -9.35 7.29
N LYS A 168 28.33 -9.23 5.98
CA LYS A 168 29.62 -9.58 5.37
C LYS A 168 30.72 -8.56 5.70
N ARG A 169 30.36 -7.34 6.12
CA ARG A 169 31.35 -6.31 6.47
C ARG A 169 32.03 -6.69 7.80
N PRO A 170 33.33 -6.36 7.97
CA PRO A 170 33.98 -6.48 9.26
C PRO A 170 33.15 -5.82 10.37
N GLY A 171 32.98 -6.51 11.50
CA GLY A 171 32.17 -6.04 12.63
C GLY A 171 30.67 -6.34 12.57
N GLY A 172 30.15 -6.98 11.50
CA GLY A 172 28.76 -7.47 11.44
C GLY A 172 27.73 -6.40 11.85
N TRP A 173 26.93 -6.66 12.89
CA TRP A 173 25.91 -5.75 13.45
C TRP A 173 26.43 -4.56 14.27
N SER A 174 27.69 -4.16 14.09
CA SER A 174 28.22 -2.97 14.76
C SER A 174 27.44 -1.70 14.41
N TRP A 175 27.42 -0.73 15.34
CA TRP A 175 26.84 0.61 15.11
C TRP A 175 27.35 1.25 13.82
N ASN A 176 28.65 1.10 13.53
CA ASN A 176 29.26 1.62 12.32
C ASN A 176 28.60 1.06 11.05
N ASN A 177 28.36 -0.24 10.99
CA ASN A 177 27.73 -0.85 9.82
C ASN A 177 26.25 -0.49 9.72
N LEU A 178 25.52 -0.45 10.84
CA LEU A 178 24.13 -0.01 10.85
C LEU A 178 23.97 1.45 10.36
N PHE A 179 24.95 2.31 10.63
CA PHE A 179 24.92 3.72 10.23
C PHE A 179 25.37 4.01 8.80
N HIS A 180 26.28 3.19 8.25
CA HIS A 180 27.02 3.54 7.04
C HIS A 180 27.03 2.45 5.95
N ALA A 181 26.49 1.27 6.24
CA ALA A 181 26.30 0.25 5.22
C ALA A 181 24.97 0.47 4.45
N ALA A 182 24.55 -0.55 3.70
CA ALA A 182 23.31 -0.49 2.94
C ALA A 182 22.10 -0.40 3.89
N PRO A 183 21.22 0.61 3.75
CA PRO A 183 20.09 0.81 4.66
C PRO A 183 19.03 -0.29 4.50
N LEU A 184 18.52 -0.84 5.61
CA LEU A 184 17.49 -1.88 5.56
C LEU A 184 16.09 -1.30 5.30
N GLY A 185 15.86 -0.05 5.70
CA GLY A 185 14.57 0.64 5.54
C GLY A 185 14.08 0.74 4.09
N ALA A 186 14.94 1.13 3.14
CA ALA A 186 14.56 1.33 1.74
C ALA A 186 13.96 0.07 1.06
N PRO A 187 14.60 -1.12 1.09
CA PRO A 187 14.00 -2.31 0.48
C PRO A 187 12.74 -2.80 1.23
N ILE A 188 12.66 -2.63 2.55
CA ILE A 188 11.43 -2.94 3.31
C ILE A 188 10.29 -2.00 2.94
N ALA A 189 10.57 -0.70 2.76
CA ALA A 189 9.57 0.26 2.30
C ALA A 189 9.12 -0.04 0.86
N LEU A 190 9.99 -0.55 -0.02
CA LEU A 190 9.59 -1.03 -1.35
C LEU A 190 8.67 -2.25 -1.26
N LEU A 191 8.99 -3.18 -0.35
CA LEU A 191 8.14 -4.32 -0.04
C LEU A 191 6.75 -3.86 0.41
N LEU A 192 6.69 -2.95 1.39
CA LEU A 192 5.42 -2.40 1.90
C LEU A 192 4.64 -1.65 0.81
N SER A 193 5.32 -0.88 -0.04
CA SER A 193 4.71 -0.23 -1.21
C SER A 193 4.03 -1.25 -2.12
N GLY A 194 4.76 -2.31 -2.50
CA GLY A 194 4.23 -3.39 -3.33
C GLY A 194 3.10 -4.16 -2.65
N ALA A 195 3.25 -4.49 -1.36
CA ALA A 195 2.24 -5.23 -0.61
C ALA A 195 0.92 -4.43 -0.50
N LEU A 196 0.99 -3.15 -0.11
CA LEU A 196 -0.20 -2.30 0.01
C LEU A 196 -0.88 -2.09 -1.34
N GLY A 197 -0.11 -1.90 -2.42
CA GLY A 197 -0.67 -1.77 -3.77
C GLY A 197 -1.30 -3.08 -4.28
N ALA A 198 -0.65 -4.23 -4.05
CA ALA A 198 -1.19 -5.53 -4.44
C ALA A 198 -2.47 -5.86 -3.67
N VAL A 199 -2.52 -5.52 -2.39
CA VAL A 199 -3.74 -5.61 -1.58
C VAL A 199 -4.80 -4.64 -2.09
N ALA A 200 -4.45 -3.41 -2.45
CA ALA A 200 -5.41 -2.46 -3.01
C ALA A 200 -6.09 -3.01 -4.27
N GLU A 201 -5.34 -3.66 -5.16
CA GLU A 201 -5.93 -4.30 -6.34
C GLU A 201 -6.77 -5.52 -5.94
N ARG A 202 -6.26 -6.40 -5.07
CA ARG A 202 -7.04 -7.55 -4.59
C ARG A 202 -8.35 -7.11 -3.95
N LEU A 203 -8.32 -6.05 -3.14
CA LEU A 203 -9.48 -5.51 -2.46
C LEU A 203 -10.57 -5.16 -3.48
N ARG A 204 -10.24 -4.60 -4.65
CA ARG A 204 -11.24 -4.31 -5.70
C ARG A 204 -12.07 -5.53 -6.12
N ASP A 205 -11.53 -6.74 -6.05
CA ASP A 205 -12.26 -7.97 -6.40
C ASP A 205 -12.91 -8.66 -5.19
N GLU A 206 -12.58 -8.25 -3.96
CA GLU A 206 -13.22 -8.79 -2.75
C GLU A 206 -14.63 -8.22 -2.59
N PRO A 207 -15.56 -8.97 -1.98
CA PRO A 207 -16.89 -8.47 -1.64
C PRO A 207 -16.79 -7.20 -0.78
N ALA A 208 -17.78 -6.31 -0.92
CA ALA A 208 -17.84 -5.10 -0.10
C ALA A 208 -18.17 -5.41 1.38
N ASP A 209 -18.94 -6.47 1.63
CA ASP A 209 -19.25 -6.97 2.97
C ASP A 209 -18.19 -8.00 3.40
N ASP A 210 -17.56 -7.76 4.55
CA ASP A 210 -16.51 -8.60 5.18
C ASP A 210 -15.37 -9.07 4.24
N PRO A 211 -14.60 -8.14 3.64
CA PRO A 211 -13.49 -8.51 2.77
C PRO A 211 -12.39 -9.27 3.51
N GLN A 212 -11.83 -10.30 2.90
CA GLN A 212 -10.84 -11.16 3.55
C GLN A 212 -9.48 -11.16 2.84
N LEU A 213 -8.42 -11.18 3.64
CA LEU A 213 -7.04 -11.30 3.19
C LEU A 213 -6.36 -12.42 3.96
N LEU A 214 -5.87 -13.43 3.23
CA LEU A 214 -5.14 -14.57 3.81
C LEU A 214 -5.92 -15.30 4.92
N GLY A 215 -7.25 -15.36 4.82
CA GLY A 215 -8.12 -16.00 5.81
C GLY A 215 -8.35 -15.16 7.07
N MET A 216 -7.97 -13.88 7.07
CA MET A 216 -8.29 -12.91 8.11
C MET A 216 -9.16 -11.79 7.52
N PRO A 217 -9.98 -11.10 8.33
CA PRO A 217 -10.63 -9.86 7.90
C PRO A 217 -9.59 -8.84 7.40
N ALA A 218 -9.86 -8.17 6.29
CA ALA A 218 -8.89 -7.35 5.58
C ALA A 218 -8.34 -6.19 6.41
N GLY A 219 -9.21 -5.45 7.10
CA GLY A 219 -8.88 -4.40 8.06
C GLY A 219 -8.03 -4.90 9.23
N GLN A 220 -8.32 -6.09 9.77
CA GLN A 220 -7.46 -6.73 10.77
C GLN A 220 -6.06 -7.03 10.21
N ALA A 221 -5.97 -7.72 9.07
CA ALA A 221 -4.69 -8.09 8.46
C ALA A 221 -3.85 -6.85 8.09
N LEU A 222 -4.49 -5.84 7.48
CA LEU A 222 -3.84 -4.60 7.07
C LEU A 222 -3.45 -3.73 8.26
N GLY A 223 -4.27 -3.69 9.30
CA GLY A 223 -3.94 -2.99 10.54
C GLY A 223 -2.68 -3.54 11.19
N LEU A 224 -2.54 -4.88 11.24
CA LEU A 224 -1.33 -5.55 11.74
C LEU A 224 -0.11 -5.28 10.84
N LEU A 225 -0.27 -5.37 9.52
CA LEU A 225 0.80 -5.07 8.57
C LEU A 225 1.32 -3.64 8.72
N VAL A 226 0.41 -2.67 8.80
CA VAL A 226 0.75 -1.25 8.98
C VAL A 226 1.40 -1.01 10.34
N ALA A 227 0.89 -1.62 11.41
CA ALA A 227 1.50 -1.52 12.73
C ALA A 227 2.95 -2.05 12.73
N ALA A 228 3.19 -3.21 12.10
CA ALA A 228 4.54 -3.75 11.94
C ALA A 228 5.44 -2.83 11.08
N GLY A 229 4.91 -2.26 10.01
CA GLY A 229 5.61 -1.27 9.19
C GLY A 229 6.00 -0.01 9.96
N LEU A 230 5.12 0.49 10.83
CA LEU A 230 5.41 1.63 11.70
C LEU A 230 6.52 1.31 12.70
N VAL A 231 6.52 0.11 13.30
CA VAL A 231 7.60 -0.34 14.20
C VAL A 231 8.94 -0.38 13.48
N GLY A 232 8.99 -0.94 12.26
CA GLY A 232 10.20 -0.95 11.44
C GLY A 232 10.70 0.47 11.12
N THR A 233 9.77 1.36 10.73
CA THR A 233 10.08 2.76 10.43
C THR A 233 10.58 3.53 11.66
N VAL A 234 10.05 3.24 12.84
CA VAL A 234 10.56 3.76 14.12
C VAL A 234 11.98 3.28 14.38
N GLY A 235 12.27 1.99 14.14
CA GLY A 235 13.61 1.43 14.32
C GLY A 235 14.65 2.16 13.48
N GLU A 236 14.36 2.37 12.19
CA GLU A 236 15.20 3.14 11.27
C GLU A 236 15.34 4.61 11.71
N ALA A 237 14.24 5.26 12.07
CA ALA A 237 14.27 6.64 12.55
C ALA A 237 15.10 6.79 13.83
N ALA A 238 14.94 5.87 14.80
CA ALA A 238 15.71 5.86 16.03
C ALA A 238 17.20 5.66 15.76
N LEU A 239 17.55 4.73 14.88
CA LEU A 239 18.94 4.46 14.49
C LEU A 239 19.58 5.71 13.85
N LEU A 240 18.91 6.33 12.87
CA LEU A 240 19.45 7.47 12.14
C LEU A 240 19.42 8.77 12.96
N HIS A 241 18.47 8.92 13.88
CA HIS A 241 18.46 10.04 14.82
C HIS A 241 19.50 9.87 15.92
N PHE A 242 19.78 8.64 16.35
CA PHE A 242 20.89 8.33 17.25
C PHE A 242 22.23 8.62 16.59
N ARG A 243 22.42 8.28 15.30
CA ARG A 243 23.59 8.71 14.51
C ARG A 243 23.74 10.24 14.48
N GLY A 244 22.63 10.96 14.45
CA GLY A 244 22.58 12.43 14.56
C GLY A 244 22.58 12.97 16.00
N ALA A 245 22.86 12.12 17.00
CA ALA A 245 22.93 12.43 18.43
C ALA A 245 21.68 13.10 19.03
N PHE A 246 20.50 12.96 18.42
CA PHE A 246 19.26 13.63 18.87
C PHE A 246 19.42 15.13 19.17
N GLN A 247 20.30 15.80 18.43
CA GLN A 247 20.70 17.19 18.67
C GLN A 247 19.55 18.22 18.64
N HIS A 248 18.39 17.86 18.08
CA HIS A 248 17.21 18.71 18.02
C HIS A 248 16.00 18.01 18.66
N ARG A 249 15.24 18.72 19.49
CA ARG A 249 14.09 18.15 20.23
C ARG A 249 13.03 17.50 19.33
N ALA A 250 12.80 18.04 18.13
CA ALA A 250 11.86 17.43 17.19
C ALA A 250 12.28 16.02 16.72
N MET A 251 13.54 15.63 16.89
CA MET A 251 14.01 14.28 16.56
C MET A 251 13.40 13.19 17.46
N TYR A 252 12.87 13.57 18.63
CA TYR A 252 12.17 12.62 19.51
C TYR A 252 10.74 12.30 19.02
N ALA A 253 10.11 13.20 18.25
CA ALA A 253 8.74 13.00 17.78
C ALA A 253 8.53 11.69 16.98
N PRO A 254 9.35 11.35 15.97
CA PRO A 254 9.20 10.09 15.22
C PRO A 254 9.57 8.82 16.01
N VAL A 255 10.16 8.93 17.19
CA VAL A 255 10.43 7.77 18.07
C VAL A 255 9.49 7.71 19.28
N SER A 256 8.55 8.65 19.40
CA SER A 256 7.54 8.67 20.47
C SER A 256 6.12 8.55 19.94
N ILE A 257 5.77 9.27 18.87
CA ILE A 257 4.40 9.29 18.34
C ILE A 257 4.04 8.00 17.57
N PRO A 258 4.86 7.52 16.61
CA PRO A 258 4.50 6.33 15.84
C PRO A 258 4.43 5.03 16.67
N PRO A 259 5.24 4.80 17.74
CA PRO A 259 5.07 3.64 18.61
C PRO A 259 3.68 3.57 19.27
N ILE A 260 3.17 4.72 19.73
CA ILE A 260 1.82 4.80 20.31
C ILE A 260 0.78 4.48 19.23
N THR A 261 0.96 5.06 18.03
CA THR A 261 0.07 4.81 16.88
C THR A 261 0.07 3.34 16.48
N ALA A 262 1.24 2.70 16.42
CA ALA A 262 1.37 1.27 16.10
C ALA A 262 0.71 0.39 17.15
N ALA A 263 0.90 0.68 18.45
CA ALA A 263 0.25 -0.05 19.53
C ALA A 263 -1.27 0.10 19.50
N LEU A 264 -1.78 1.32 19.29
CA LEU A 264 -3.22 1.58 19.17
C LEU A 264 -3.84 0.89 17.95
N LEU A 265 -3.14 0.88 16.82
CA LEU A 265 -3.59 0.22 15.60
C LEU A 265 -3.55 -1.31 15.73
N ALA A 266 -2.49 -1.87 16.31
CA ALA A 266 -2.41 -3.30 16.59
C ALA A 266 -3.51 -3.74 17.56
N HIS A 267 -3.75 -2.96 18.62
CA HIS A 267 -4.86 -3.22 19.53
C HIS A 267 -6.21 -3.14 18.81
N ALA A 268 -6.40 -2.17 17.91
CA ALA A 268 -7.60 -2.05 17.10
C ALA A 268 -7.84 -3.27 16.21
N ALA A 269 -6.79 -3.74 15.54
CA ALA A 269 -6.82 -4.90 14.66
C ALA A 269 -7.16 -6.19 15.43
N LEU A 270 -6.64 -6.35 16.65
CA LEU A 270 -6.78 -7.58 17.44
C LEU A 270 -8.02 -7.65 18.33
N SER A 271 -8.78 -6.57 18.47
CA SER A 271 -10.00 -6.59 19.27
C SER A 271 -11.24 -6.36 18.42
N ALA A 272 -12.42 -6.54 19.01
CA ALA A 272 -13.69 -6.53 18.29
C ALA A 272 -13.87 -5.26 17.43
N PRO A 273 -14.48 -5.37 16.24
CA PRO A 273 -14.88 -4.24 15.41
C PRO A 273 -15.71 -3.23 16.21
N ARG A 274 -15.27 -1.98 16.23
CA ARG A 274 -15.96 -0.84 16.86
C ARG A 274 -15.26 0.46 16.48
N GLU A 275 -15.97 1.59 16.58
CA GLU A 275 -15.38 2.89 16.36
C GLU A 275 -14.18 3.16 17.30
N ARG A 276 -13.06 3.65 16.73
CA ARG A 276 -11.84 3.99 17.49
C ARG A 276 -11.34 5.38 17.14
N TRP A 277 -12.10 6.40 17.53
CA TRP A 277 -11.74 7.81 17.31
C TRP A 277 -10.32 8.16 17.83
N TYR A 278 -9.88 7.56 18.95
CA TYR A 278 -8.56 7.84 19.52
C TYR A 278 -7.44 7.26 18.63
N THR A 279 -7.56 6.01 18.17
CA THR A 279 -6.62 5.43 17.18
C THR A 279 -6.60 6.25 15.90
N ARG A 280 -7.79 6.70 15.43
CA ARG A 280 -7.95 7.55 14.26
C ARG A 280 -7.20 8.89 14.42
N LEU A 281 -7.30 9.53 15.59
CA LEU A 281 -6.58 10.78 15.88
C LEU A 281 -5.06 10.58 15.80
N TRP A 282 -4.52 9.53 16.41
CA TRP A 282 -3.08 9.23 16.40
C TRP A 282 -2.54 8.91 15.00
N LEU A 283 -3.35 8.25 14.17
CA LEU A 283 -3.03 8.07 12.76
C LEU A 283 -2.93 9.41 12.02
N HIS A 284 -3.87 10.34 12.22
CA HIS A 284 -3.78 11.68 11.61
C HIS A 284 -2.55 12.46 12.10
N ILE A 285 -2.24 12.40 13.39
CA ILE A 285 -1.04 13.02 13.96
C ILE A 285 0.22 12.44 13.29
N THR A 286 0.28 11.12 13.12
CA THR A 286 1.39 10.45 12.43
C THR A 286 1.45 10.81 10.93
N THR A 287 0.30 11.01 10.27
CA THR A 287 0.25 11.52 8.91
C THR A 287 0.89 12.90 8.79
N VAL A 288 0.52 13.83 9.69
CA VAL A 288 1.11 15.19 9.72
C VAL A 288 2.60 15.14 10.07
N LEU A 289 2.99 14.27 11.02
CA LEU A 289 4.37 14.11 11.47
C LEU A 289 5.32 13.80 10.31
N GLY A 290 4.97 12.91 9.39
CA GLY A 290 5.85 12.57 8.27
C GLY A 290 6.09 13.74 7.33
N PHE A 291 5.06 14.53 6.99
CA PHE A 291 5.23 15.73 6.15
C PHE A 291 5.98 16.85 6.86
N VAL A 292 5.65 17.12 8.13
CA VAL A 292 6.35 18.11 8.94
C VAL A 292 7.81 17.71 9.14
N GLY A 293 8.08 16.42 9.34
CA GLY A 293 9.43 15.85 9.43
C GLY A 293 10.25 16.10 8.16
N ALA A 294 9.66 15.94 6.98
CA ALA A 294 10.32 16.28 5.72
C ALA A 294 10.69 17.77 5.66
N GLY A 295 9.82 18.65 6.15
CA GLY A 295 10.11 20.08 6.31
C GLY A 295 11.26 20.37 7.27
N PHE A 296 11.33 19.69 8.41
CA PHE A 296 12.47 19.80 9.33
C PHE A 296 13.77 19.29 8.69
N HIS A 297 13.72 18.20 7.93
CA HIS A 297 14.89 17.67 7.20
C HIS A 297 15.36 18.66 6.13
N ALA A 298 14.43 19.22 5.35
CA ALA A 298 14.71 20.26 4.37
C ALA A 298 15.36 21.50 5.02
N ARG A 299 14.85 21.95 6.16
CA ARG A 299 15.46 23.04 6.93
C ARG A 299 16.86 22.66 7.44
N GLY A 300 17.05 21.42 7.86
CA GLY A 300 18.36 20.89 8.27
C GLY A 300 19.39 20.96 7.13
N ILE A 301 19.00 20.56 5.92
CA ILE A 301 19.82 20.69 4.70
C ILE A 301 20.15 22.17 4.42
N ALA A 302 19.15 23.05 4.50
CA ALA A 302 19.32 24.48 4.25
C ALA A 302 20.33 25.16 5.18
N ARG A 303 20.48 24.67 6.42
CA ARG A 303 21.37 25.24 7.44
C ARG A 303 22.81 24.75 7.35
N ARG A 304 23.11 23.81 6.43
CA ARG A 304 24.49 23.37 6.18
C ARG A 304 25.26 24.40 5.38
N GLN A 305 26.58 24.25 5.33
CA GLN A 305 27.45 25.14 4.56
C GLN A 305 27.00 25.21 3.09
N GLY A 306 26.75 26.42 2.60
CA GLY A 306 26.22 26.66 1.25
C GLY A 306 24.72 26.36 1.06
N GLY A 307 24.04 25.79 2.06
CA GLY A 307 22.61 25.48 2.05
C GLY A 307 22.16 24.74 0.79
N TRP A 308 21.01 25.12 0.24
CA TRP A 308 20.48 24.54 -1.01
C TRP A 308 21.30 24.86 -2.26
N ARG A 309 22.18 25.87 -2.23
CA ARG A 309 23.09 26.15 -3.36
C ARG A 309 24.13 25.02 -3.49
N ASN A 310 24.44 24.33 -2.39
CA ASN A 310 25.30 23.14 -2.36
C ASN A 310 24.48 21.85 -2.17
N TRP A 311 23.34 21.72 -2.85
CA TRP A 311 22.42 20.59 -2.68
C TRP A 311 23.07 19.23 -2.99
N SER A 312 23.97 19.18 -3.98
CA SER A 312 24.63 17.93 -4.42
C SER A 312 25.52 17.32 -3.36
N GLN A 313 25.93 18.10 -2.35
CA GLN A 313 26.64 17.59 -1.17
C GLN A 313 25.69 17.48 0.03
N ASN A 314 24.88 18.51 0.26
CA ASN A 314 24.05 18.60 1.45
C ASN A 314 22.88 17.60 1.49
N LEU A 315 22.41 17.10 0.34
CA LEU A 315 21.45 15.99 0.31
C LEU A 315 22.06 14.70 0.84
N PHE A 316 23.34 14.44 0.54
CA PHE A 316 24.03 13.23 0.95
C PHE A 316 24.48 13.33 2.41
N ASP A 317 25.13 14.43 2.77
CA ASP A 317 25.70 14.56 4.11
C ASP A 317 24.64 14.90 5.16
N GLY A 318 23.49 15.45 4.72
CA GLY A 318 22.38 15.95 5.53
C GLY A 318 21.42 14.90 6.08
N PRO A 319 20.35 15.36 6.77
CA PRO A 319 19.23 14.51 7.14
C PRO A 319 18.58 13.88 5.89
N PRO A 320 18.15 12.61 5.94
CA PRO A 320 17.56 11.92 4.79
C PRO A 320 16.18 12.51 4.46
N LEU A 321 16.11 13.41 3.47
CA LEU A 321 14.87 14.11 3.11
C LEU A 321 13.70 13.18 2.74
N PRO A 322 13.89 12.06 2.02
CA PRO A 322 12.79 11.20 1.61
C PRO A 322 12.24 10.28 2.71
N ALA A 323 12.93 10.16 3.85
CA ALA A 323 12.56 9.20 4.89
C ALA A 323 11.26 9.56 5.64
N PRO A 324 11.03 10.80 6.12
CA PRO A 324 9.86 11.12 6.94
C PRO A 324 8.48 10.82 6.31
N PRO A 325 8.23 11.06 5.00
CA PRO A 325 6.94 10.75 4.38
C PRO A 325 6.52 9.26 4.44
N SER A 326 7.43 8.33 4.74
CA SER A 326 7.08 6.92 5.00
C SER A 326 6.11 6.75 6.19
N PHE A 327 6.25 7.57 7.25
CA PHE A 327 5.28 7.63 8.35
C PHE A 327 3.91 8.08 7.86
N SER A 328 3.86 9.08 6.97
CA SER A 328 2.61 9.56 6.39
C SER A 328 1.92 8.50 5.55
N ALA A 329 2.68 7.80 4.73
CA ALA A 329 2.16 6.74 3.89
C ALA A 329 1.59 5.56 4.70
N LEU A 330 2.31 5.11 5.72
CA LEU A 330 1.83 4.04 6.60
C LEU A 330 0.62 4.48 7.42
N ALA A 331 0.60 5.71 7.93
CA ALA A 331 -0.55 6.22 8.67
C ALA A 331 -1.81 6.35 7.79
N LEU A 332 -1.67 6.76 6.52
CA LEU A 332 -2.79 6.78 5.56
C LEU A 332 -3.32 5.37 5.28
N ALA A 333 -2.43 4.39 5.11
CA ALA A 333 -2.81 2.99 5.00
C ALA A 333 -3.50 2.49 6.28
N GLY A 334 -3.03 2.92 7.45
CA GLY A 334 -3.63 2.61 8.74
C GLY A 334 -5.02 3.23 8.91
N LEU A 335 -5.28 4.42 8.37
CA LEU A 335 -6.61 5.02 8.35
C LEU A 335 -7.57 4.19 7.49
N ALA A 336 -7.14 3.75 6.30
CA ALA A 336 -7.94 2.87 5.45
C ALA A 336 -8.20 1.51 6.13
N ALA A 337 -7.17 0.91 6.74
CA ALA A 337 -7.30 -0.34 7.46
C ALA A 337 -8.23 -0.22 8.67
N LEU A 338 -8.15 0.89 9.42
CA LEU A 338 -9.03 1.14 10.57
C LEU A 338 -10.49 1.30 10.14
N ARG A 339 -10.74 2.00 9.02
CA ARG A 339 -12.10 2.13 8.48
C ARG A 339 -12.69 0.77 8.09
N LEU A 340 -11.92 -0.09 7.41
CA LEU A 340 -12.34 -1.46 7.11
C LEU A 340 -12.58 -2.24 8.40
N ARG A 341 -11.68 -2.12 9.39
CA ARG A 341 -11.80 -2.83 10.67
C ARG A 341 -13.04 -2.42 11.47
N GLU A 342 -13.55 -1.21 11.27
CA GLU A 342 -14.75 -0.70 11.94
C GLU A 342 -16.04 -1.28 11.35
N THR A 343 -16.02 -1.81 10.12
CA THR A 343 -17.18 -2.37 9.40
C THR A 343 -17.20 -3.90 9.34
N GLU A 344 -16.14 -4.57 9.76
CA GLU A 344 -16.04 -6.03 9.80
C GLU A 344 -16.98 -6.67 10.83
N LYS A 345 -17.33 -7.94 10.61
CA LYS A 345 -18.21 -8.73 11.47
C LYS A 345 -17.42 -9.72 12.34
#